data_AF-A0A944TUQ3-F1
#
_entry.id   AF-A0A944TUQ3-F1
#
_cell.length_a   1.000
_cell.length_b   1.000
_cell.length_c   1.000
_cell.angle_alpha   90.00
_cell.angle_beta   90.00
_cell.angle_gamma   90.00
#
_symmetry.space_group_name_H-M   'P 1'
#
loop_
_entity.id
_entity.type
_entity.pdbx_description
1 polymer ?
#
loop_
_entity_poly.entity_id
_entity_poly.type
_entity_poly.pdbx_seq_one_letter_code
_entity_poly.pdbx_strand_id
1 'polypeptide(L)'
;MLLMVNKQNYHGKYMKLVVILYFLAAFLQLVGQVQASPMASKSSQPKIICASYYAFKYKRDVEKLPTDKSKHCTMSCYLTRKCGGAESAIIGFLKEFADLLGFGNAEWADLRANRAGIHYGYSASSNYACRKFCTRRYPKQK
;
A
#
# COMPACT_ATOMS: atom_id res chain seq x y z
N MET A 1 4.51 -49.38 -0.19
CA MET A 1 4.17 -49.16 1.22
C MET A 1 5.40 -48.63 1.94
N LEU A 2 5.52 -47.31 2.09
CA LEU A 2 5.80 -46.63 3.37
C LEU A 2 5.91 -45.12 3.12
N LEU A 3 5.10 -44.40 3.88
CA LEU A 3 5.01 -42.95 3.98
C LEU A 3 6.32 -42.36 4.52
N MET A 4 6.82 -41.30 3.88
CA MET A 4 7.59 -40.27 4.58
C MET A 4 7.02 -38.89 4.23
N VAL A 5 5.92 -38.55 4.91
CA VAL A 5 5.40 -37.18 4.96
C VAL A 5 6.37 -36.36 5.81
N ASN A 6 7.01 -35.41 5.15
CA ASN A 6 8.00 -34.49 5.71
C ASN A 6 7.34 -33.58 6.77
N LYS A 7 7.69 -33.81 8.05
CA LYS A 7 7.11 -33.20 9.26
C LYS A 7 7.51 -31.72 9.47
N GLN A 8 8.40 -31.15 8.65
CA GLN A 8 8.99 -29.82 8.87
C GLN A 8 8.16 -28.65 8.33
N ASN A 9 7.16 -28.89 7.47
CA ASN A 9 6.36 -27.83 6.83
C ASN A 9 4.98 -27.57 7.48
N TYR A 10 4.68 -28.25 8.58
CA TYR A 10 3.40 -28.14 9.28
C TYR A 10 3.41 -27.00 10.32
N HIS A 11 4.49 -26.78 11.06
CA HIS A 11 4.52 -25.80 12.14
C HIS A 11 4.31 -24.34 11.68
N GLY A 12 4.92 -23.94 10.55
CA GLY A 12 4.80 -22.56 10.06
C GLY A 12 3.40 -22.19 9.53
N LYS A 13 2.65 -23.15 8.98
CA LYS A 13 1.28 -22.91 8.49
C LYS A 13 0.28 -22.83 9.64
N TYR A 14 0.42 -23.68 10.65
CA TYR A 14 -0.44 -23.65 11.83
C TYR A 14 -0.21 -22.40 12.68
N MET A 15 1.03 -21.94 12.83
CA MET A 15 1.31 -20.69 13.55
C MET A 15 0.65 -19.48 12.86
N LYS A 16 0.71 -19.41 11.52
CA LYS A 16 0.04 -18.36 10.74
C LYS A 16 -1.48 -18.42 10.87
N LEU A 17 -2.06 -19.63 10.84
CA LEU A 17 -3.51 -19.81 10.99
C LEU A 17 -4.00 -19.41 12.38
N VAL A 18 -3.25 -19.78 13.43
CA VAL A 18 -3.58 -19.42 14.82
C VAL A 18 -3.49 -17.91 15.03
N VAL A 19 -2.46 -17.25 14.50
CA VAL A 19 -2.35 -15.78 14.57
C VAL A 19 -3.50 -15.09 13.84
N ILE A 20 -3.85 -15.53 12.63
CA ILE A 20 -4.99 -14.98 11.87
C ILE A 20 -6.31 -15.17 12.64
N LEU A 21 -6.54 -16.36 13.20
CA LEU A 21 -7.75 -16.63 14.00
C LEU A 21 -7.80 -15.80 15.28
N TYR A 22 -6.66 -15.58 15.94
CA TYR A 22 -6.58 -14.72 17.13
C TYR A 22 -6.87 -13.26 16.80
N PHE A 23 -6.33 -12.74 15.69
CA PHE A 23 -6.62 -11.38 15.23
C PHE A 23 -8.07 -11.23 14.80
N LEU A 24 -8.66 -12.21 14.11
CA LEU A 24 -10.08 -12.21 13.76
C LEU A 24 -10.99 -12.24 14.99
N ALA A 25 -10.67 -13.06 15.99
CA ALA A 25 -11.43 -13.13 17.24
C ALA A 25 -11.32 -11.83 18.05
N ALA A 26 -10.12 -11.24 18.15
CA ALA A 26 -9.91 -9.96 18.81
C ALA A 26 -10.65 -8.81 18.08
N PHE A 27 -10.68 -8.85 16.75
CA PHE A 27 -11.42 -7.89 15.94
C PHE A 27 -12.94 -8.04 16.15
N LEU A 28 -13.47 -9.26 16.20
CA LEU A 28 -14.88 -9.51 16.52
C LEU A 28 -15.28 -8.98 17.91
N GLN A 29 -14.40 -9.09 18.90
CA GLN A 29 -14.64 -8.56 20.26
C GLN A 29 -14.63 -7.03 20.30
N LEU A 30 -13.81 -6.37 19.47
CA LEU A 30 -13.78 -4.90 19.39
C LEU A 30 -14.97 -4.29 18.63
N VAL A 31 -15.52 -4.99 17.63
CA VAL A 31 -16.63 -4.47 16.81
C VAL A 31 -17.96 -4.48 17.60
N GLY A 32 -18.05 -5.25 18.69
CA GLY A 32 -19.24 -5.37 19.53
C GLY A 32 -19.62 -4.14 20.39
N GLN A 33 -18.81 -3.07 20.41
CA GLN A 33 -19.10 -1.86 21.20
C GLN A 33 -19.25 -0.57 20.39
N VAL A 34 -19.45 -0.65 19.08
CA VAL A 34 -19.71 0.57 18.28
C VAL A 34 -21.16 0.99 18.48
N GLN A 35 -21.46 1.62 19.61
CA GLN A 35 -22.66 2.43 19.76
C GLN A 35 -22.59 3.58 18.75
N ALA A 36 -23.52 3.56 17.80
CA ALA A 36 -23.67 4.59 16.78
C ALA A 36 -23.98 5.94 17.44
N SER A 37 -22.94 6.74 17.70
CA SER A 37 -23.09 8.17 17.88
C SER A 37 -23.23 8.82 16.50
N PRO A 38 -24.21 9.73 16.28
CA PRO A 38 -24.32 10.46 15.03
C PRO A 38 -23.21 11.51 14.97
N MET A 39 -22.02 11.11 14.52
CA MET A 39 -20.99 12.08 14.15
C MET A 39 -21.44 12.76 12.86
N ALA A 40 -21.77 14.05 12.95
CA ALA A 40 -21.90 14.94 11.80
C ALA A 40 -20.56 14.95 11.04
N SER A 41 -20.45 14.06 10.04
CA SER A 41 -19.25 13.89 9.23
C SER A 41 -19.31 14.86 8.05
N LYS A 42 -18.43 15.87 8.07
CA LYS A 42 -18.08 16.62 6.86
C LYS A 42 -17.35 15.65 5.93
N SER A 43 -18.12 15.00 5.06
CA SER A 43 -17.67 13.93 4.18
C SER A 43 -16.45 14.34 3.32
N SER A 44 -15.25 13.90 3.72
CA SER A 44 -14.04 13.92 2.89
C SER A 44 -13.96 12.69 1.95
N GLN A 45 -15.06 11.94 1.83
CA GLN A 45 -15.21 10.70 1.07
C GLN A 45 -14.87 10.81 -0.45
N PRO A 46 -15.14 11.90 -1.19
CA PRO A 46 -15.00 11.86 -2.65
C PRO A 46 -13.55 11.71 -3.12
N LYS A 47 -12.55 12.09 -2.30
CA LYS A 47 -11.15 12.12 -2.74
C LYS A 47 -10.40 10.80 -2.50
N ILE A 48 -10.73 10.04 -1.46
CA ILE A 48 -10.13 8.70 -1.25
C ILE A 48 -10.56 7.74 -2.36
N ILE A 49 -11.82 7.81 -2.80
CA ILE A 49 -12.33 6.99 -3.91
C ILE A 49 -11.55 7.29 -5.20
N CYS A 50 -11.22 8.57 -5.46
CA CYS A 50 -10.36 8.95 -6.58
C CYS A 50 -9.01 8.23 -6.50
N ALA A 51 -8.32 8.31 -5.36
CA ALA A 51 -6.99 7.75 -5.21
C ALA A 51 -7.01 6.22 -5.38
N SER A 52 -8.00 5.54 -4.81
CA SER A 52 -8.22 4.10 -5.01
C SER A 52 -8.44 3.74 -6.47
N TYR A 53 -9.38 4.41 -7.15
CA TYR A 53 -9.68 4.17 -8.56
C TYR A 53 -8.43 4.33 -9.45
N TYR A 54 -7.69 5.44 -9.27
CA TYR A 54 -6.50 5.71 -10.06
C TYR A 54 -5.33 4.79 -9.70
N ALA A 55 -5.23 4.31 -8.45
CA ALA A 55 -4.22 3.33 -8.06
C ALA A 55 -4.40 2.03 -8.85
N PHE A 56 -5.64 1.53 -8.95
CA PHE A 56 -5.94 0.36 -9.77
C PHE A 56 -5.72 0.63 -11.26
N LYS A 57 -6.15 1.79 -11.76
CA LYS A 57 -5.97 2.18 -13.16
C LYS A 57 -4.50 2.20 -13.59
N TYR A 58 -3.61 2.72 -12.74
CA TYR A 58 -2.19 2.88 -13.08
C TYR A 58 -1.31 1.69 -12.67
N LYS A 59 -1.84 0.73 -11.90
CA LYS A 59 -1.08 -0.42 -11.39
C LYS A 59 -0.24 -1.10 -12.46
N ARG A 60 -0.84 -1.48 -13.59
CA ARG A 60 -0.14 -2.19 -14.68
C ARG A 60 1.01 -1.39 -15.31
N ASP A 61 0.91 -0.06 -15.35
CA ASP A 61 1.96 0.79 -15.92
C ASP A 61 3.10 1.00 -14.93
N VAL A 62 2.76 1.14 -13.65
CA VAL A 62 3.72 1.31 -12.56
C VAL A 62 4.49 0.01 -12.31
N GLU A 63 3.85 -1.16 -12.38
CA GLU A 63 4.50 -2.45 -12.12
C GLU A 63 5.67 -2.77 -13.06
N LYS A 64 5.68 -2.18 -14.26
CA LYS A 64 6.76 -2.32 -15.26
C LYS A 64 8.02 -1.53 -14.90
N LEU A 65 7.98 -0.69 -13.86
CA LEU A 65 9.11 0.12 -13.46
C LEU A 65 10.20 -0.73 -12.78
N PRO A 66 11.48 -0.34 -12.93
CA PRO A 66 12.61 -1.23 -12.70
C PRO A 66 12.89 -1.56 -11.23
N THR A 67 12.48 -0.70 -10.30
CA THR A 67 12.73 -0.86 -8.86
C THR A 67 11.48 -0.59 -8.06
N ASP A 68 11.34 -1.22 -6.90
CA ASP A 68 10.17 -1.06 -6.06
C ASP A 68 9.97 0.40 -5.60
N LYS A 69 11.07 1.05 -5.17
CA LYS A 69 11.10 2.48 -4.87
C LYS A 69 10.64 3.36 -6.03
N SER A 70 10.99 3.01 -7.28
CA SER A 70 10.49 3.73 -8.45
C SER A 70 8.99 3.54 -8.67
N LYS A 71 8.43 2.37 -8.29
CA LYS A 71 6.99 2.09 -8.30
C LYS A 71 6.25 2.93 -7.26
N HIS A 72 6.68 2.88 -6.00
CA HIS A 72 6.16 3.67 -4.89
C HIS A 72 6.16 5.18 -5.19
N CYS A 73 7.30 5.70 -5.64
CA CYS A 73 7.44 7.10 -6.06
C CYS A 73 6.49 7.46 -7.21
N THR A 74 6.44 6.64 -8.27
CA THR A 74 5.64 6.98 -9.46
C THR A 74 4.15 6.93 -9.16
N MET A 75 3.68 5.89 -8.47
CA MET A 75 2.28 5.77 -8.08
C MET A 75 1.85 6.98 -7.24
N SER A 76 2.63 7.31 -6.21
CA SER A 76 2.36 8.47 -5.36
C SER A 76 2.33 9.80 -6.13
N CYS A 77 3.22 9.98 -7.10
CA CYS A 77 3.20 11.14 -7.99
C CYS A 77 1.93 11.19 -8.85
N TYR A 78 1.53 10.06 -9.45
CA TYR A 78 0.31 9.98 -10.25
C TYR A 78 -0.94 10.30 -9.45
N LEU A 79 -1.08 9.72 -8.26
CA LEU A 79 -2.22 9.94 -7.38
C LEU A 79 -2.28 11.38 -6.89
N THR A 80 -1.13 11.96 -6.52
CA THR A 80 -1.07 13.37 -6.10
C THR A 80 -1.53 14.31 -7.20
N ARG A 81 -1.10 14.08 -8.46
CA ARG A 81 -1.52 14.86 -9.61
C ARG A 81 -3.01 14.78 -9.93
N LYS A 82 -3.67 13.66 -9.58
CA LYS A 82 -5.06 13.39 -9.95
C LYS A 82 -6.06 13.66 -8.83
N CYS A 83 -5.69 13.35 -7.61
CA CYS A 83 -6.60 13.29 -6.48
C CYS A 83 -6.17 14.19 -5.31
N GLY A 84 -4.87 14.49 -5.21
CA GLY A 84 -4.28 15.25 -4.11
C GLY A 84 -3.25 14.45 -3.31
N GLY A 85 -2.37 15.15 -2.61
CA GLY A 85 -1.26 14.53 -1.88
C GLY A 85 -1.68 13.85 -0.58
N ALA A 86 -2.75 14.32 0.07
CA ALA A 86 -3.25 13.70 1.30
C ALA A 86 -3.81 12.29 1.04
N GLU A 87 -4.58 12.14 -0.03
CA GLU A 87 -5.17 10.87 -0.44
C GLU A 87 -4.11 9.91 -0.98
N SER A 88 -3.13 10.45 -1.71
CA SER A 88 -1.95 9.69 -2.12
C SER A 88 -1.16 9.18 -0.92
N ALA A 89 -1.01 9.98 0.14
CA ALA A 89 -0.32 9.56 1.35
C ALA A 89 -1.06 8.44 2.07
N ILE A 90 -2.39 8.55 2.17
CA ILE A 90 -3.25 7.51 2.77
C ILE A 90 -3.11 6.18 2.02
N ILE A 91 -3.23 6.19 0.70
CA ILE A 91 -3.08 4.97 -0.12
C ILE A 91 -1.66 4.40 -0.01
N GLY A 92 -0.63 5.25 -0.03
CA GLY A 92 0.76 4.83 0.17
C GLY A 92 0.96 4.16 1.53
N PHE A 93 0.41 4.75 2.60
CA PHE A 93 0.50 4.18 3.95
C PHE A 93 -0.28 2.86 4.10
N LEU A 94 -1.47 2.77 3.51
CA LEU A 94 -2.29 1.55 3.54
C LEU A 94 -1.56 0.34 2.95
N LYS A 95 -0.76 0.54 1.89
CA LYS A 95 0.06 -0.52 1.29
C LYS A 95 1.11 -1.05 2.27
N GLU A 96 1.86 -0.15 2.90
CA GLU A 96 2.90 -0.53 3.88
C GLU A 96 2.29 -1.16 5.15
N PHE A 97 1.12 -0.68 5.57
CA PHE A 97 0.39 -1.25 6.69
C PHE A 97 -0.11 -2.67 6.39
N ALA A 98 -0.59 -2.92 5.16
CA ALA A 98 -0.92 -4.27 4.73
C ALA A 98 0.34 -5.16 4.71
N ASP A 99 1.49 -4.63 4.31
CA ASP A 99 2.74 -5.39 4.31
C ASP A 99 3.17 -5.77 5.74
N LEU A 100 3.00 -4.87 6.74
CA LEU A 100 3.19 -5.18 8.17
C LEU A 100 2.27 -6.29 8.70
N LEU A 101 1.06 -6.42 8.15
CA LEU A 101 0.11 -7.49 8.49
C LEU A 101 0.45 -8.84 7.82
N GLY A 102 1.62 -8.94 7.17
CA GLY A 102 2.15 -10.19 6.62
C GLY A 102 1.95 -10.36 5.12
N PHE A 103 1.50 -9.33 4.40
CA PHE A 103 1.37 -9.34 2.94
C PHE A 103 2.63 -8.87 2.20
N GLY A 104 3.70 -8.47 2.91
CA GLY A 104 4.96 -8.00 2.32
C GLY A 104 6.03 -7.62 3.35
N ASN A 105 7.03 -6.84 2.93
CA ASN A 105 8.06 -6.24 3.79
C ASN A 105 7.82 -4.74 3.88
N ALA A 106 7.47 -4.22 5.06
CA ALA A 106 7.34 -2.79 5.25
C ALA A 106 8.73 -2.15 5.37
N GLU A 107 9.11 -1.34 4.38
CA GLU A 107 10.41 -0.66 4.38
C GLU A 107 10.25 0.86 4.51
N TRP A 108 10.94 1.45 5.49
CA TRP A 108 11.03 2.92 5.64
C TRP A 108 11.54 3.63 4.37
N ALA A 109 12.28 2.91 3.53
CA ALA A 109 12.75 3.43 2.24
C ALA A 109 11.60 3.67 1.24
N ASP A 110 10.53 2.87 1.30
CA ASP A 110 9.38 2.98 0.40
C ASP A 110 8.44 4.11 0.82
N LEU A 111 8.30 4.35 2.14
CA LEU A 111 7.67 5.57 2.67
C LEU A 111 8.38 6.84 2.20
N ARG A 112 9.73 6.84 2.16
CA ARG A 112 10.51 7.97 1.61
C ARG A 112 10.29 8.12 0.10
N ALA A 113 10.18 7.01 -0.63
CA ALA A 113 9.87 7.04 -2.05
C ALA A 113 8.46 7.61 -2.32
N ASN A 114 7.46 7.20 -1.55
CA ASN A 114 6.10 7.75 -1.60
C ASN A 114 6.12 9.26 -1.34
N ARG A 115 6.79 9.71 -0.28
CA ARG A 115 6.91 11.14 0.05
C ARG A 115 7.55 11.95 -1.09
N ALA A 116 8.62 11.43 -1.71
CA ALA A 116 9.25 12.08 -2.86
C ALA A 116 8.29 12.20 -4.06
N GLY A 117 7.51 11.14 -4.32
CA GLY A 117 6.47 11.12 -5.34
C GLY A 117 5.38 12.15 -5.09
N ILE A 118 4.87 12.23 -3.85
CA ILE A 118 3.86 13.22 -3.45
C ILE A 118 4.38 14.64 -3.66
N HIS A 119 5.58 14.94 -3.14
CA HIS A 119 6.14 16.28 -3.24
C HIS A 119 6.29 16.73 -4.70
N TYR A 120 6.86 15.88 -5.55
CA TYR A 120 7.00 16.19 -6.98
C TYR A 120 5.66 16.21 -7.73
N GLY A 121 4.68 15.41 -7.27
CA GLY A 121 3.34 15.32 -7.87
C GLY A 121 2.56 16.63 -7.87
N TYR A 122 2.79 17.53 -6.90
CA TYR A 122 2.14 18.83 -6.88
C TYR A 122 2.52 19.74 -8.06
N SER A 123 3.74 19.63 -8.57
CA SER A 123 4.26 20.49 -9.65
C SER A 123 4.47 19.74 -10.98
N ALA A 124 4.26 18.42 -11.01
CA ALA A 124 4.51 17.62 -12.18
C ALA A 124 3.52 17.92 -13.33
N SER A 125 4.06 18.22 -14.51
CA SER A 125 3.26 18.56 -15.70
C SER A 125 2.61 17.37 -16.39
N SER A 126 3.14 16.14 -16.20
CA SER A 126 2.62 14.94 -16.86
C SER A 126 2.98 13.65 -16.11
N ASN A 127 2.32 12.54 -16.46
CA ASN A 127 2.66 11.21 -15.93
C ASN A 127 4.05 10.78 -16.43
N TYR A 128 4.42 11.20 -17.65
CA TYR A 128 5.78 11.04 -18.14
C TYR A 128 6.81 11.76 -17.24
N ALA A 129 6.52 13.00 -16.82
CA ALA A 129 7.39 13.75 -15.91
C ALA A 129 7.55 13.02 -14.56
N CYS A 130 6.47 12.48 -13.98
CA CYS A 130 6.53 11.65 -12.78
C CYS A 130 7.44 10.42 -12.97
N ARG A 131 7.21 9.64 -14.03
CA ARG A 131 8.01 8.44 -14.33
C ARG A 131 9.48 8.79 -14.48
N LYS A 132 9.80 9.79 -15.31
CA LYS A 132 11.18 10.24 -15.57
C LYS A 132 11.88 10.68 -14.28
N PHE A 133 11.18 11.43 -13.43
CA PHE A 133 11.72 11.84 -12.13
C PHE A 133 12.02 10.63 -11.23
N CYS A 134 11.03 9.74 -11.04
CA CYS A 134 11.14 8.62 -10.11
C CYS A 134 12.15 7.55 -10.58
N THR A 135 12.23 7.25 -11.87
CA THR A 135 13.22 6.29 -12.39
C THR A 135 14.64 6.84 -12.36
N ARG A 136 14.82 8.15 -12.54
CA ARG A 136 16.12 8.80 -12.36
C ARG A 136 16.54 8.83 -10.89
N ARG A 137 15.60 9.04 -9.97
CA ARG A 137 15.87 9.09 -8.53
C ARG A 137 16.11 7.72 -7.91
N TYR A 138 15.46 6.68 -8.44
CA TYR A 138 15.59 5.30 -7.98
C TYR A 138 15.96 4.37 -9.14
N PRO A 139 17.18 4.52 -9.72
CA PRO A 139 17.62 3.72 -10.84
C PRO A 139 17.82 2.26 -10.45
N LYS A 140 17.76 1.35 -11.43
CA LYS A 140 18.17 -0.04 -11.24
C LYS A 140 19.67 -0.04 -10.90
N GLN A 141 20.05 -0.66 -9.78
CA GLN A 141 21.46 -0.90 -9.50
C GLN A 141 22.01 -1.88 -10.55
N LYS A 142 23.20 -1.58 -11.07
CA LYS A 142 23.88 -2.44 -12.04
C LYS A 142 24.45 -3.66 -11.36
#